data_AF-A0A971KSM4-F1
#
_entry.id   AF-A0A971KSM4-F1
#
_cell.length_a   1.000
_cell.length_b   1.000
_cell.length_c   1.000
_cell.angle_alpha   90.00
_cell.angle_beta   90.00
_cell.angle_gamma   90.00
#
_symmetry.space_group_name_H-M   'P 1'
#
loop_
_entity.id
_entity.type
_entity.pdbx_description
1 polymer ?
#
loop_
_entity_poly.entity_id
_entity_poly.type
_entity_poly.pdbx_seq_one_letter_code
_entity_poly.pdbx_strand_id
1 'polypeptide(L)' 'MKKLLDDFNNEYDFLYSNSDKYVAGYNEAVKAFDKFLTTAEGKELVQKFVAYRGDFISSDREAAAFMFVI' A
#
# COMPACT_ATOMS: atom_id res chain seq x y z
N MET A 1 -0.26 5.18 -13.19
CA MET A 1 0.46 4.02 -12.63
C MET A 1 1.88 4.34 -12.23
N LYS A 2 2.73 4.90 -13.10
CA LYS A 2 4.10 5.31 -12.71
C LYS A 2 4.15 6.16 -11.43
N LYS A 3 3.41 7.27 -11.37
CA LYS A 3 3.35 8.12 -10.17
C LYS A 3 2.93 7.35 -8.90
N LEU A 4 1.90 6.50 -9.00
CA LEU A 4 1.42 5.68 -7.89
C LEU A 4 2.50 4.70 -7.41
N LEU A 5 3.27 4.10 -8.33
CA LEU A 5 4.40 3.24 -7.98
C LEU A 5 5.54 4.01 -7.33
N ASP A 6 5.87 5.19 -7.84
CA ASP A 6 6.91 6.06 -7.28
C ASP A 6 6.53 6.49 -5.85
N ASP A 7 5.29 6.94 -5.64
CA ASP A 7 4.76 7.32 -4.33
C ASP A 7 4.71 6.11 -3.37
N PHE A 8 4.23 4.96 -3.84
CA PHE A 8 4.20 3.71 -3.07
C PHE A 8 5.60 3.31 -2.59
N ASN A 9 6.61 3.38 -3.47
CA ASN A 9 7.98 2.99 -3.12
C ASN A 9 8.57 3.97 -2.09
N ASN A 10 8.34 5.27 -2.24
CA ASN A 10 8.78 6.26 -1.27
C ASN A 10 8.18 6.01 0.12
N GLU A 11 6.88 5.70 0.17
CA GLU A 11 6.21 5.41 1.43
C GLU A 11 6.66 4.06 2.02
N TYR A 12 6.83 3.03 1.19
CA TYR A 12 7.39 1.76 1.62
C TYR A 12 8.78 1.94 2.25
N ASP A 13 9.67 2.70 1.59
CA ASP A 13 11.02 2.98 2.08
C ASP A 13 10.99 3.78 3.38
N PHE A 14 10.06 4.72 3.53
CA PHE A 14 9.84 5.45 4.78
C PHE A 14 9.42 4.51 5.91
N LEU A 15 8.42 3.64 5.68
CA LEU A 15 7.95 2.67 6.67
C LEU A 15 9.01 1.61 6.99
N TYR A 16 9.83 1.23 6.01
CA TYR A 16 10.94 0.29 6.21
C TYR A 16 12.02 0.92 7.09
N SER A 17 12.41 2.16 6.80
CA SER A 17 13.45 2.91 7.50
C SER A 17 13.05 3.29 8.93
N ASN A 18 11.76 3.28 9.24
CA ASN A 18 11.22 3.53 10.58
C ASN A 18 10.61 2.26 11.20
N SER A 19 11.04 1.07 10.78
CA SER A 19 10.48 -0.20 11.26
C SER A 19 10.67 -0.47 12.77
N ASP A 20 11.63 0.21 13.40
CA ASP A 20 11.89 0.21 14.83
C ASP A 20 11.00 1.22 15.60
N LYS A 21 10.25 2.05 14.89
CA LYS A 21 9.40 3.11 15.44
C LYS A 21 7.95 2.89 15.08
N TYR A 22 7.08 3.45 15.91
CA TYR A 22 5.67 3.52 15.59
C TYR A 22 5.42 4.64 14.56
N VAL A 23 4.83 4.28 13.42
CA VAL A 23 4.30 5.23 12.44
C VAL A 23 2.81 5.41 12.68
N ALA A 24 2.38 6.65 12.90
CA ALA A 24 0.98 6.96 13.15
C ALA A 24 0.10 6.58 11.95
N GLY A 25 -1.03 5.94 12.21
CA GLY A 25 -1.98 5.51 11.17
C GLY A 25 -1.61 4.19 10.48
N TYR A 26 -0.49 3.56 10.83
CA TYR A 26 -0.06 2.31 10.18
C TYR A 26 -1.11 1.20 10.31
N ASN A 27 -1.57 0.92 11.53
CA ASN A 27 -2.54 -0.15 11.78
C ASN A 27 -3.90 0.16 11.15
N GLU A 28 -4.28 1.43 11.13
CA GLU A 28 -5.49 1.92 10.48
C GLU A 28 -5.40 1.74 8.96
N ALA A 29 -4.25 2.04 8.36
CA ALA A 29 -3.99 1.87 6.93
C ALA A 29 -4.05 0.39 6.52
N VAL A 30 -3.43 -0.52 7.30
CA VAL A 30 -3.55 -1.97 7.06
C VAL A 30 -5.02 -2.42 7.06
N LYS A 31 -5.78 -2.03 8.09
CA LYS A 31 -7.21 -2.38 8.18
C LYS A 31 -8.03 -1.71 7.06
N ALA A 32 -7.63 -0.53 6.62
CA ALA A 32 -8.28 0.17 5.52
C ALA A 32 -8.04 -0.56 4.20
N PHE A 33 -6.84 -1.13 3.99
CA PHE A 33 -6.52 -1.95 2.82
C PHE A 33 -7.42 -3.20 2.75
N ASP A 34 -7.58 -3.92 3.87
CA ASP A 34 -8.47 -5.08 3.93
C ASP A 34 -9.91 -4.74 3.52
N LYS A 35 -10.42 -3.61 4.02
CA LYS A 35 -11.74 -3.10 3.65
C LYS A 35 -11.79 -2.65 2.20
N PHE A 36 -10.75 -1.98 1.72
CA PHE A 36 -10.64 -1.52 0.34
C PHE A 36 -10.70 -2.68 -0.64
N LEU A 37 -10.07 -3.80 -0.32
CA LEU A 37 -10.16 -5.05 -1.09
C LEU A 37 -11.54 -5.70 -1.09
N THR A 38 -12.50 -5.25 -0.26
CA THR A 38 -13.89 -5.72 -0.34
C THR A 38 -14.70 -5.01 -1.43
N THR A 39 -14.26 -3.83 -1.88
CA THR A 39 -14.97 -3.05 -2.90
C THR A 39 -14.54 -3.48 -4.31
N ALA A 40 -15.42 -3.28 -5.30
CA ALA A 40 -15.09 -3.59 -6.70
C ALA A 40 -13.96 -2.68 -7.22
N GLU A 41 -14.05 -1.39 -6.91
CA GLU A 41 -13.07 -0.37 -7.28
C GLU A 41 -11.70 -0.66 -6.68
N GLY A 42 -11.65 -1.07 -5.41
CA GLY A 42 -10.40 -1.38 -4.74
C GLY A 42 -9.72 -2.62 -5.31
N LYS A 43 -10.48 -3.68 -5.57
CA LYS A 43 -9.97 -4.87 -6.28
C LYS A 43 -9.42 -4.51 -7.66
N GLU A 44 -10.17 -3.74 -8.45
CA GLU A 44 -9.75 -3.34 -9.79
C GLU A 44 -8.48 -2.49 -9.77
N LEU A 45 -8.40 -1.52 -8.85
CA LEU A 45 -7.21 -0.67 -8.71
C LEU A 45 -5.98 -1.49 -8.30
N VAL A 46 -6.12 -2.35 -7.28
CA VAL A 46 -5.02 -3.21 -6.80
C VAL A 46 -4.59 -4.17 -7.90
N GLN A 47 -5.51 -4.79 -8.63
CA GLN A 47 -5.18 -5.66 -9.78
C GLN A 47 -4.39 -4.92 -10.86
N LYS A 48 -4.83 -3.71 -11.24
CA LYS A 48 -4.10 -2.88 -12.21
C LYS A 48 -2.71 -2.48 -11.69
N PHE A 49 -2.61 -2.15 -10.40
CA PHE A 49 -1.35 -1.77 -9.78
C PHE A 49 -0.36 -2.94 -9.75
N VAL A 50 -0.76 -4.11 -9.24
CA VAL A 50 0.14 -5.29 -9.18
C VAL A 50 0.54 -5.77 -10.57
N ALA A 51 -0.37 -5.71 -11.55
CA ALA A 51 -0.05 -6.03 -12.95
C ALA A 51 0.96 -5.04 -13.55
N TYR A 52 0.88 -3.76 -13.20
CA TYR A 52 1.85 -2.75 -13.64
C TYR A 52 3.21 -2.87 -12.93
N ARG A 53 3.20 -3.11 -11.61
CA ARG A 53 4.40 -3.30 -10.78
C ARG A 53 5.13 -4.61 -11.09
N GLY A 54 4.40 -5.63 -11.51
CA GLY A 54 4.91 -6.98 -11.72
C GLY A 54 5.08 -7.79 -10.44
N ASP A 55 4.48 -7.36 -9.33
CA ASP A 55 4.59 -8.01 -8.02
C ASP A 55 3.34 -7.77 -7.14
N PHE A 56 3.04 -8.69 -6.22
CA PHE A 56 1.87 -8.66 -5.34
C PHE A 56 2.11 -7.90 -4.04
N ILE A 57 1.11 -7.15 -3.57
CA ILE A 57 1.12 -6.62 -2.20
C ILE A 57 0.97 -7.81 -1.25
N SER A 58 2.01 -8.08 -0.46
CA SER A 58 2.18 -9.34 0.29
C SER A 58 2.40 -9.16 1.79
N SER A 59 2.58 -7.92 2.24
CA SER A 59 2.85 -7.59 3.64
C SER A 59 2.02 -6.42 4.14
N ASP A 60 1.80 -6.36 5.45
CA ASP A 60 1.13 -5.23 6.12
C ASP A 60 1.80 -3.90 5.81
N ARG A 61 3.13 -3.89 5.65
CA ARG A 61 3.88 -2.67 5.31
C ARG A 61 3.53 -2.18 3.91
N GLU A 62 3.48 -3.09 2.94
CA GLU A 62 3.05 -2.74 1.58
C GLU A 62 1.58 -2.34 1.55
N ALA A 63 0.71 -3.01 2.30
CA ALA A 63 -0.70 -2.64 2.42
C ALA A 63 -0.84 -1.21 2.97
N ALA A 64 -0.10 -0.87 4.03
CA ALA A 64 -0.08 0.48 4.59
C ALA A 64 0.49 1.51 3.61
N ALA A 65 1.64 1.21 2.98
CA ALA A 65 2.26 2.08 1.99
C ALA A 65 1.32 2.39 0.82
N PHE A 66 0.58 1.38 0.34
CA PHE A 66 -0.42 1.55 -0.69
C PHE A 66 -1.57 2.45 -0.26
N MET A 67 -2.07 2.29 0.97
CA MET A 67 -3.19 3.08 1.48
C MET A 67 -2.83 4.54 1.77
N PHE A 68 -1.57 4.85 2.08
CA PHE A 68 -1.14 6.22 2.33
C PHE A 68 -1.01 7.08 1.06
N VAL A 69 -0.98 6.45 -0.12
CA VAL A 69 -0.74 7.15 -1.40
C VAL A 69 -1.96 7.18 -2.32
N ILE A 70 -3.12 6.67 -1.85
CA ILE A 70 -4.39 6.67 -2.60
C ILE A 70 -5.45 7.58 -1.99
#